data_AF-A0A1D6DYY4-F1
#
_entry.id   AF-A0A1D6DYY4-F1
#
_cell.length_a   1.000
_cell.length_b   1.000
_cell.length_c   1.000
_cell.angle_alpha   90.00
_cell.angle_beta   90.00
_cell.angle_gamma   90.00
#
_symmetry.space_group_name_H-M   'P 1'
#
loop_
_entity.id
_entity.type
_entity.pdbx_description
1 polymer ?
#
loop_
_entity_poly.entity_id
_entity_poly.type
_entity_poly.pdbx_seq_one_letter_code
_entity_poly.pdbx_strand_id
1 'polypeptide(L)'
;MCFIDEQEKALQLLTSLQGLAILGFLNLEELPAVLHSLHSLERLDNIRGCPRISRLPETGLPPSLEALEINDCSVELQEQCRMLC
;
A
#
# COMPACT_ATOMS: atom_id res chain seq x y z
N MET A 1 -10.34 -7.68 17.06
CA MET A 1 -9.78 -6.90 15.94
C MET A 1 -10.39 -7.41 14.63
N CYS A 2 -11.70 -7.25 14.40
CA CYS A 2 -12.40 -7.99 13.34
C CYS A 2 -13.16 -7.10 12.33
N PHE A 3 -12.69 -5.87 12.08
CA PHE A 3 -13.28 -5.00 11.06
C PHE A 3 -12.41 -4.82 9.80
N ILE A 4 -11.14 -5.23 9.86
CA ILE A 4 -10.19 -5.11 8.73
C ILE A 4 -10.24 -6.38 7.84
N ASP A 5 -10.46 -7.56 8.45
CA ASP A 5 -10.44 -8.86 7.76
C ASP A 5 -11.43 -8.99 6.59
N GLU A 6 -12.64 -8.40 6.68
CA GLU A 6 -13.62 -8.49 5.59
C GLU A 6 -13.30 -7.55 4.42
N GLN A 7 -12.73 -6.37 4.71
CA GLN A 7 -12.39 -5.41 3.67
C GLN A 7 -11.13 -5.83 2.89
N GLU A 8 -10.17 -6.48 3.56
CA GLU A 8 -9.01 -7.06 2.87
C GLU A 8 -9.39 -8.24 1.98
N LYS A 9 -10.36 -9.08 2.36
CA LYS A 9 -10.84 -10.18 1.50
C LYS A 9 -11.40 -9.69 0.17
N ALA A 10 -12.09 -8.54 0.16
CA ALA A 10 -12.58 -7.96 -1.08
C ALA A 10 -11.44 -7.54 -2.01
N LEU A 11 -10.34 -7.00 -1.45
CA LEU A 11 -9.16 -6.64 -2.22
C LEU A 11 -8.49 -7.88 -2.84
N GLN A 12 -8.43 -9.01 -2.14
CA GLN A 12 -7.88 -10.28 -2.68
C GLN A 12 -8.59 -10.76 -3.95
N LEU A 13 -9.85 -10.38 -4.15
CA LEU A 13 -10.63 -10.75 -5.34
C LEU A 13 -10.29 -9.89 -6.56
N LEU A 14 -9.57 -8.77 -6.37
CA LEU A 14 -9.18 -7.85 -7.43
C LEU A 14 -7.91 -8.35 -8.13
N THR A 15 -7.93 -9.59 -8.62
CA THR A 15 -6.76 -10.26 -9.20
C THR A 15 -6.23 -9.64 -10.47
N SER A 16 -7.02 -8.82 -11.17
CA SER A 16 -6.62 -8.08 -12.37
C SER A 16 -6.34 -6.59 -12.12
N LEU A 17 -6.28 -6.17 -10.86
CA LEU A 17 -6.05 -4.76 -10.52
C LEU A 17 -4.61 -4.38 -10.85
N GLN A 18 -4.43 -3.46 -11.79
CA GLN A 18 -3.12 -2.96 -12.20
C GLN A 18 -2.70 -1.67 -11.48
N GLY A 19 -3.67 -0.88 -11.05
CA GLY A 19 -3.45 0.40 -10.40
C GLY A 19 -4.25 0.54 -9.10
N LEU A 20 -3.62 1.02 -8.04
CA LEU A 20 -4.26 1.31 -6.77
C LEU A 20 -3.76 2.65 -6.21
N ALA A 21 -4.68 3.44 -5.65
CA ALA A 21 -4.39 4.70 -4.99
C ALA A 21 -4.88 4.67 -3.54
N ILE A 22 -4.11 5.24 -2.62
CA ILE A 22 -4.41 5.28 -1.18
C ILE A 22 -4.35 6.73 -0.72
N LEU A 23 -5.52 7.34 -0.49
CA LEU A 23 -5.64 8.79 -0.34
C LEU A 23 -6.32 9.18 0.97
N GLY A 24 -5.72 10.14 1.69
CA GLY A 24 -6.38 10.85 2.80
C GLY A 24 -6.59 10.03 4.08
N PHE A 25 -5.90 8.90 4.23
CA PHE A 25 -6.03 8.08 5.44
C PHE A 25 -5.22 8.68 6.60
N LEU A 26 -5.91 9.42 7.46
CA LEU A 26 -5.28 10.11 8.59
C LEU A 26 -4.91 9.19 9.76
N ASN A 27 -5.48 7.99 9.83
CA ASN A 27 -5.30 7.04 10.93
C ASN A 27 -4.66 5.71 10.50
N LEU A 28 -4.31 5.56 9.23
CA LEU A 28 -3.66 4.35 8.73
C LEU A 28 -2.18 4.41 9.10
N GLU A 29 -1.72 3.44 9.90
CA GLU A 29 -0.34 3.41 10.41
C GLU A 29 0.59 2.56 9.54
N GLU A 30 0.02 1.67 8.74
CA GLU A 30 0.71 0.70 7.89
C GLU A 30 -0.14 0.41 6.64
N LEU A 31 0.51 0.07 5.54
CA LEU A 31 -0.18 -0.36 4.33
C LEU A 31 -0.83 -1.75 4.51
N PRO A 32 -1.97 -2.03 3.86
CA PRO A 32 -2.63 -3.33 3.99
C PRO A 32 -1.73 -4.49 3.56
N ALA A 33 -1.61 -5.53 4.39
CA ALA A 33 -0.80 -6.70 4.06
C ALA A 33 -1.30 -7.44 2.81
N VAL A 34 -2.59 -7.31 2.52
CA VAL A 34 -3.22 -7.86 1.32
C VAL A 34 -2.61 -7.35 0.01
N LEU A 35 -1.93 -6.20 0.01
CA LEU A 35 -1.27 -5.68 -1.20
C LEU A 35 -0.31 -6.70 -1.81
N HIS A 36 0.38 -7.50 -1.00
CA HIS A 36 1.28 -8.55 -1.48
C HIS A 36 0.57 -9.61 -2.34
N SER A 37 -0.73 -9.84 -2.10
CA SER A 37 -1.54 -10.82 -2.85
C SER A 37 -2.07 -10.30 -4.20
N LEU A 38 -1.88 -9.01 -4.49
CA LEU A 38 -2.32 -8.38 -5.74
C LEU A 38 -1.27 -8.58 -6.83
N HIS A 39 -1.21 -9.79 -7.39
CA HIS A 39 -0.17 -10.24 -8.34
C HIS A 39 -0.17 -9.53 -9.70
N SER A 40 -1.21 -8.76 -10.03
CA SER A 40 -1.27 -7.94 -11.24
C SER A 40 -1.10 -6.46 -10.96
N LEU A 41 -0.85 -6.07 -9.71
CA LEU A 41 -0.70 -4.67 -9.35
C LEU A 41 0.67 -4.16 -9.79
N GLU A 42 0.67 -3.36 -10.84
CA GLU A 42 1.86 -2.79 -11.45
C GLU A 42 2.15 -1.40 -10.90
N ARG A 43 1.11 -0.67 -10.44
CA ARG A 43 1.20 0.74 -10.07
C ARG A 43 0.52 1.02 -8.75
N LEU A 44 1.29 1.46 -7.76
CA LEU A 44 0.81 1.97 -6.48
C LEU A 44 1.08 3.48 -6.47
N ASP A 45 0.42 4.15 -7.40
CA ASP A 45 0.63 5.55 -7.66
C ASP A 45 -0.38 6.31 -6.82
N ASN A 46 0.08 7.32 -6.09
CA ASN A 46 -0.75 8.21 -5.29
C ASN A 46 -1.10 7.65 -3.91
N ILE A 47 -0.10 7.20 -3.16
CA ILE A 47 -0.21 7.21 -1.69
C ILE A 47 -0.05 8.67 -1.27
N ARG A 48 -1.16 9.33 -0.94
CA ARG A 48 -1.16 10.77 -0.65
C ARG A 48 -1.98 11.17 0.56
N GLY A 49 -1.46 12.09 1.37
CA GLY A 49 -2.17 12.65 2.51
C GLY A 49 -2.43 11.58 3.59
N CYS A 50 -1.50 10.65 3.75
CA CYS A 50 -1.55 9.59 4.74
C CYS A 50 -0.39 9.76 5.74
N PRO A 51 -0.46 10.76 6.63
CA PRO A 51 0.69 11.20 7.43
C PRO A 51 1.14 10.19 8.49
N ARG A 52 0.28 9.24 8.87
CA ARG A 52 0.57 8.23 9.91
C ARG A 52 1.15 6.94 9.36
N ILE A 53 1.11 6.71 8.04
CA ILE A 53 1.70 5.52 7.46
C ILE A 53 3.21 5.65 7.58
N SER A 54 3.81 4.80 8.43
CA SER A 54 5.22 4.89 8.79
C SER A 54 6.06 3.72 8.27
N ARG A 55 5.41 2.68 7.77
CA ARG A 55 6.07 1.46 7.33
C ARG A 55 5.32 0.76 6.20
N LEU A 56 6.09 0.03 5.40
CA LEU A 56 5.59 -0.95 4.45
C LEU A 56 5.02 -2.17 5.19
N PRO A 57 4.16 -2.98 4.55
CA PRO A 57 3.67 -4.19 5.16
C PRO A 57 4.81 -5.18 5.38
N GLU A 58 4.82 -5.93 6.49
CA GLU A 58 5.84 -6.97 6.73
C GLU A 58 5.84 -8.07 5.65
N THR A 59 4.68 -8.31 5.03
CA THR A 59 4.54 -9.23 3.88
C THR A 59 5.22 -8.71 2.61
N GLY A 60 5.70 -7.47 2.61
CA GLY A 60 6.28 -6.80 1.47
C GLY A 60 5.23 -6.22 0.51
N LEU A 61 5.73 -5.60 -0.56
CA LEU A 61 4.94 -5.06 -1.66
C LEU A 61 4.57 -6.17 -2.66
N PRO A 62 3.57 -5.94 -3.53
CA PRO A 62 3.23 -6.90 -4.59
C PRO A 62 4.43 -7.14 -5.51
N PRO A 63 4.69 -8.40 -5.93
CA PRO A 63 5.86 -8.74 -6.73
C PRO A 63 5.83 -8.16 -8.15
N SER A 64 4.66 -7.80 -8.65
CA SER A 64 4.45 -7.16 -9.96
C SER A 64 4.63 -5.65 -9.95
N LEU A 65 4.89 -5.05 -8.78
CA LEU A 65 4.89 -3.59 -8.64
C LEU A 65 6.08 -2.97 -9.36
N GLU A 66 5.79 -2.14 -10.36
CA GLU A 66 6.79 -1.43 -11.18
C GLU A 66 6.91 0.05 -10.77
N ALA A 67 5.83 0.64 -10.26
CA ALA A 67 5.79 2.04 -9.87
C ALA A 67 5.19 2.21 -8.46
N LEU A 68 5.86 3.01 -7.64
CA LEU A 68 5.43 3.40 -6.30
C LEU A 68 5.63 4.91 -6.14
N GLU A 69 4.54 5.64 -5.93
CA GLU A 69 4.60 7.08 -5.69
C GLU A 69 3.96 7.45 -4.36
N ILE A 70 4.76 8.08 -3.49
CA ILE A 70 4.35 8.48 -2.14
C ILE A 70 4.58 9.98 -1.98
N ASN A 71 3.50 10.69 -1.62
CA ASN A 71 3.50 12.13 -1.40
C ASN A 71 2.76 12.45 -0.09
N ASP A 72 3.11 13.52 0.62
CA ASP A 72 2.39 13.96 1.83
C ASP A 72 2.15 12.82 2.86
N CYS A 73 3.09 11.88 2.98
CA CYS A 73 3.10 10.77 3.94
C CYS A 73 4.26 10.91 4.93
N SER A 74 4.40 9.99 5.88
CA SER A 74 5.47 10.07 6.86
C SER A 74 6.86 9.97 6.22
N VAL A 75 7.86 10.56 6.88
CA VAL A 75 9.25 10.57 6.41
C VAL A 75 9.83 9.16 6.44
N GLU A 76 9.48 8.38 7.46
CA GLU A 76 9.92 6.99 7.65
C GLU A 76 9.48 6.08 6.49
N LEU A 77 8.26 6.27 5.98
CA LEU A 77 7.77 5.53 4.83
C LEU A 77 8.51 5.94 3.55
N GLN A 78 8.74 7.24 3.36
CA GLN A 78 9.47 7.75 2.20
C GLN A 78 10.91 7.20 2.17
N GLU A 79 11.58 7.10 3.33
CA GLU A 79 12.91 6.52 3.44
C GLU A 79 12.92 5.02 3.11
N GLN A 80 11.95 4.25 3.62
CA GLN A 80 11.82 2.82 3.29
C GLN A 80 11.65 2.61 1.78
N CYS A 81 10.92 3.49 1.10
CA CYS A 81 10.69 3.37 -0.34
C CYS A 81 11.89 3.81 -1.18
N ARG A 82 12.75 4.70 -0.65
CA ARG A 82 14.02 5.06 -1.31
C ARG A 82 15.04 3.93 -1.32
N MET A 83 14.96 2.99 -0.37
CA MET A 83 15.86 1.83 -0.30
C MET A 83 15.48 0.71 -1.29
N LEU A 84 14.38 0.87 -2.03
CA LEU A 84 13.90 -0.09 -3.03
C LEU A 84 14.40 0.22 -4.46
N CYS A 85 15.20 1.28 -4.64
CA CYS A 85 15.95 1.60 -5.87
C CYS A 85 17.41 1.17 -5.75
#